data_AF-A0A6G3LKA3-F1
#
_entry.id   AF-A0A6G3LKA3-F1
#
_cell.length_a   1.000
_cell.length_b   1.000
_cell.length_c   1.000
_cell.angle_alpha   90.00
_cell.angle_beta   90.00
_cell.angle_gamma   90.00
#
_symmetry.space_group_name_H-M   'P 1'
#
loop_
_entity.id
_entity.type
_entity.pdbx_description
1 polymer ?
#
loop_
_entity_poly.entity_id
_entity_poly.type
_entity_poly.pdbx_seq_one_letter_code
_entity_poly.pdbx_strand_id
1 'polypeptide(L)'
;MIEALMDKTLSCCIRLTDYLDAMLGMGAALATAWYFILFALYPEALASLDFSPVAILFALLLTLALHEGLHALALRLVGIRVMKIDLFEYPMQLSSPKQIRLRIPLGVGITIGEPITRNKNLATLLSPLALSPALLLLAPHMDGLLRGVLVNASHFNILSCSGDLTLFLLLLSTNRDAIIRDEGQALAVYGKCPPALFTRLLRSLGASGAVLFLMFIVVFPHLVTATWLSKSEQVINAVRQAHANTTLYYDYYGLITLRVDIWRTPSSYGFKNSYQPGPLFLTTTFAAALAVGIARYRDLSQKAGRTTSLEP
;
A
#
# COMPACT_ATOMS: atom_id res chain seq x y z
N MET A 1 -32.57 -2.36 -20.64
CA MET A 1 -32.37 -0.92 -20.92
C MET A 1 -30.90 -0.52 -20.82
N ILE A 2 -30.18 -0.88 -19.74
CA ILE A 2 -28.73 -0.61 -19.60
C ILE A 2 -27.89 -1.31 -20.68
N GLU A 3 -28.15 -2.60 -20.96
CA GLU A 3 -27.41 -3.36 -21.98
C GLU A 3 -27.56 -2.75 -23.38
N ALA A 4 -28.78 -2.34 -23.76
CA ALA A 4 -29.04 -1.67 -25.04
C ALA A 4 -28.37 -0.29 -25.17
N LEU A 5 -28.07 0.38 -24.04
CA LEU A 5 -27.28 1.63 -24.02
C LEU A 5 -25.79 1.33 -24.23
N MET A 6 -25.29 0.23 -23.64
CA MET A 6 -23.89 -0.17 -23.75
C MET A 6 -23.50 -0.56 -25.18
N ASP A 7 -24.37 -1.24 -25.92
CA ASP A 7 -24.11 -1.66 -27.32
C ASP A 7 -23.84 -0.49 -28.29
N LYS A 8 -24.23 0.74 -27.91
CA LYS A 8 -24.04 1.95 -28.73
C LYS A 8 -23.01 2.92 -28.15
N THR A 9 -22.39 2.59 -27.01
CA THR A 9 -21.53 3.51 -26.26
C THR A 9 -20.08 3.06 -26.34
N LEU A 10 -19.18 3.99 -26.70
CA LEU A 10 -17.73 3.78 -26.63
C LEU A 10 -17.33 3.28 -25.24
N SER A 11 -16.57 2.19 -25.23
CA SER A 11 -16.05 1.56 -24.02
C SER A 11 -14.53 1.52 -24.01
N CYS A 12 -13.95 1.44 -22.83
CA CYS A 12 -12.57 1.03 -22.65
C CYS A 12 -12.45 0.01 -21.55
N CYS A 13 -11.43 -0.82 -21.71
CA CYS A 13 -11.08 -1.87 -20.79
C CYS A 13 -9.93 -1.39 -19.90
N ILE A 14 -10.15 -1.39 -18.59
CA ILE A 14 -9.12 -1.15 -17.58
C ILE A 14 -8.71 -2.51 -17.04
N ARG A 15 -7.51 -2.98 -17.39
CA ARG A 15 -6.94 -4.19 -16.79
C ARG A 15 -6.25 -3.82 -15.48
N LEU A 16 -6.66 -4.42 -14.38
CA LEU A 16 -6.12 -4.14 -13.05
C LEU A 16 -4.60 -4.41 -12.98
N THR A 17 -4.12 -5.42 -13.71
CA THR A 17 -2.69 -5.76 -13.81
C THR A 17 -1.83 -4.66 -14.42
N ASP A 18 -2.39 -3.78 -15.24
CA ASP A 18 -1.65 -2.62 -15.76
C ASP A 18 -1.39 -1.58 -14.66
N TYR A 19 -2.16 -1.61 -13.57
CA TYR A 19 -2.10 -0.63 -12.47
C TYR A 19 -1.38 -1.15 -11.23
N LEU A 20 -0.67 -2.28 -11.30
CA LEU A 20 0.07 -2.81 -10.15
C LEU A 20 1.04 -1.79 -9.52
N ASP A 21 1.75 -0.99 -10.34
CA ASP A 21 2.63 0.06 -9.80
C ASP A 21 1.85 1.11 -8.98
N ALA A 22 0.65 1.47 -9.43
CA ALA A 22 -0.24 2.39 -8.72
C ALA A 22 -0.74 1.78 -7.41
N MET A 23 -1.16 0.52 -7.44
CA MET A 23 -1.62 -0.20 -6.26
C MET A 23 -0.49 -0.35 -5.24
N LEU A 24 0.70 -0.77 -5.65
CA LEU A 24 1.85 -0.91 -4.75
C LEU A 24 2.23 0.43 -4.11
N GLY A 25 2.29 1.51 -4.90
CA GLY A 25 2.55 2.85 -4.36
C GLY A 25 1.45 3.37 -3.43
N MET A 26 0.19 3.03 -3.70
CA MET A 26 -0.91 3.37 -2.81
C MET A 26 -0.85 2.56 -1.51
N GLY A 27 -0.55 1.27 -1.58
CA GLY A 27 -0.32 0.42 -0.41
C GLY A 27 0.82 0.95 0.46
N ALA A 28 1.89 1.40 -0.16
CA ALA A 28 3.00 2.10 0.50
C ALA A 28 2.56 3.36 1.28
N ALA A 29 1.75 4.21 0.64
CA ALA A 29 1.20 5.41 1.28
C ALA A 29 0.23 5.04 2.43
N LEU A 30 -0.64 4.06 2.21
CA LEU A 30 -1.58 3.56 3.22
C LEU A 30 -0.87 2.91 4.41
N ALA A 31 0.21 2.17 4.19
CA ALA A 31 1.04 1.63 5.26
C ALA A 31 1.61 2.75 6.14
N THR A 32 2.10 3.82 5.51
CA THR A 32 2.63 4.99 6.20
C THR A 32 1.55 5.69 7.01
N ALA A 33 0.37 5.89 6.41
CA ALA A 33 -0.79 6.45 7.11
C ALA A 33 -1.22 5.56 8.29
N TRP A 34 -1.21 4.24 8.12
CA TRP A 34 -1.50 3.28 9.18
C TRP A 34 -0.51 3.40 10.35
N TYR A 35 0.79 3.51 10.08
CA TYR A 35 1.79 3.75 11.12
C TYR A 35 1.49 5.03 11.90
N PHE A 36 1.12 6.12 11.24
CA PHE A 36 0.73 7.36 11.93
C PHE A 36 -0.55 7.20 12.76
N ILE A 37 -1.56 6.51 12.24
CA ILE A 37 -2.79 6.19 12.98
C ILE A 37 -2.48 5.35 14.21
N LEU A 38 -1.62 4.34 14.06
CA LEU A 38 -1.17 3.47 15.14
C LEU A 38 -0.46 4.29 16.23
N PHE A 39 0.50 5.14 15.86
CA PHE A 39 1.20 6.00 16.82
C PHE A 39 0.27 6.98 17.54
N ALA A 40 -0.76 7.49 16.85
CA ALA A 40 -1.71 8.43 17.42
C ALA A 40 -2.74 7.76 18.35
N LEU A 41 -3.28 6.60 17.96
CA LEU A 41 -4.36 5.94 18.69
C LEU A 41 -3.86 4.95 19.73
N TYR A 42 -2.80 4.20 19.40
CA TYR A 42 -2.31 3.13 20.25
C TYR A 42 -0.80 2.89 20.05
N PRO A 43 0.07 3.76 20.58
CA PRO A 43 1.52 3.67 20.35
C PRO A 43 2.13 2.36 20.86
N GLU A 44 1.54 1.74 21.89
CA GLU A 44 1.97 0.44 22.41
C GLU A 44 1.57 -0.74 21.50
N ALA A 45 0.70 -0.51 20.50
CA ALA A 45 0.30 -1.52 19.52
C ALA A 45 1.47 -2.06 18.72
N LEU A 46 2.49 -1.23 18.49
CA LEU A 46 3.66 -1.58 17.68
C LEU A 46 4.45 -2.72 18.35
N ALA A 47 4.48 -2.75 19.68
CA ALA A 47 5.07 -3.84 20.46
C ALA A 47 4.20 -5.11 20.47
N SER A 48 2.92 -5.00 20.13
CA SER A 48 2.00 -6.14 19.99
C SER A 48 1.87 -6.67 18.56
N LEU A 49 2.71 -6.20 17.62
CA LEU A 49 2.85 -6.84 16.32
C LEU A 49 3.41 -8.26 16.52
N ASP A 50 2.55 -9.26 16.35
CA ASP A 50 2.93 -10.66 16.46
C ASP A 50 3.33 -11.19 15.08
N PHE A 51 4.64 -11.40 14.88
CA PHE A 51 5.18 -11.94 13.64
C PHE A 51 5.19 -13.48 13.61
N SER A 52 4.53 -14.15 14.56
CA SER A 52 4.38 -15.60 14.50
C SER A 52 3.59 -16.01 13.24
N PRO A 53 4.00 -17.09 12.54
CA PRO A 53 3.30 -17.54 11.34
C PRO A 53 1.81 -17.80 11.56
N VAL A 54 1.45 -18.26 12.76
CA VAL A 54 0.06 -18.55 13.16
C VAL A 54 -0.75 -17.26 13.27
N ALA A 55 -0.23 -16.23 13.96
CA ALA A 55 -0.91 -14.94 14.07
C ALA A 55 -1.08 -14.27 12.70
N ILE A 56 -0.05 -14.34 11.85
CA ILE A 56 -0.09 -13.82 10.48
C ILE A 56 -1.18 -14.53 9.67
N LEU A 57 -1.23 -15.87 9.72
CA LEU A 57 -2.23 -16.64 8.99
C LEU A 57 -3.65 -16.29 9.44
N PHE A 58 -3.92 -16.25 10.75
CA PHE A 58 -5.22 -15.85 11.27
C PHE A 58 -5.58 -14.42 10.90
N ALA A 59 -4.63 -13.49 10.97
CA ALA A 59 -4.84 -12.11 10.57
C ALA A 59 -5.17 -11.98 9.07
N LEU A 60 -4.50 -12.75 8.20
CA LEU A 60 -4.80 -12.78 6.76
C LEU A 60 -6.20 -13.32 6.49
N LEU A 61 -6.59 -14.44 7.12
CA LEU A 61 -7.92 -15.03 6.97
C LEU A 61 -9.01 -14.09 7.49
N LEU A 62 -8.79 -13.47 8.65
CA LEU A 62 -9.72 -12.50 9.23
C LEU A 62 -9.84 -11.26 8.33
N THR A 63 -8.71 -10.75 7.82
CA THR A 63 -8.68 -9.63 6.88
C THR A 63 -9.48 -9.96 5.63
N LEU A 64 -9.23 -11.11 5.01
CA LEU A 64 -9.93 -11.55 3.82
C LEU A 64 -11.45 -11.62 4.06
N ALA A 65 -11.86 -12.27 5.15
CA ALA A 65 -13.28 -12.42 5.49
C ALA A 65 -13.97 -11.08 5.76
N LEU A 66 -13.33 -10.17 6.49
CA LEU A 66 -13.90 -8.87 6.83
C LEU A 66 -13.87 -7.91 5.63
N HIS A 67 -12.76 -7.83 4.90
CA HIS A 67 -12.56 -6.92 3.78
C HIS A 67 -13.54 -7.22 2.65
N GLU A 68 -13.51 -8.45 2.14
CA GLU A 68 -14.44 -8.88 1.09
C GLU A 68 -15.87 -8.98 1.63
N GLY A 69 -16.06 -9.41 2.88
CA GLY A 69 -17.37 -9.43 3.52
C GLY A 69 -18.03 -8.05 3.55
N LEU A 70 -17.26 -6.99 3.80
CA LEU A 70 -17.78 -5.63 3.81
C LEU A 70 -18.07 -5.10 2.41
N HIS A 71 -17.22 -5.41 1.42
CA HIS A 71 -17.53 -5.15 0.01
C HIS A 71 -18.84 -5.83 -0.41
N ALA A 72 -19.01 -7.11 -0.10
CA ALA A 72 -20.24 -7.86 -0.41
C ALA A 72 -21.47 -7.25 0.29
N LEU A 73 -21.33 -6.87 1.56
CA LEU A 73 -22.40 -6.21 2.31
C LEU A 73 -22.77 -4.87 1.67
N ALA A 74 -21.78 -4.02 1.37
CA ALA A 74 -21.98 -2.73 0.75
C ALA A 74 -22.65 -2.87 -0.63
N LEU A 75 -22.20 -3.81 -1.45
CA LEU A 75 -22.80 -4.11 -2.76
C LEU A 75 -24.26 -4.54 -2.62
N ARG A 76 -24.59 -5.41 -1.66
CA ARG A 76 -25.99 -5.80 -1.38
C ARG A 76 -26.85 -4.63 -0.95
N LEU A 77 -26.33 -3.74 -0.10
CA LEU A 77 -27.06 -2.55 0.35
C LEU A 77 -27.38 -1.58 -0.79
N VAL A 78 -26.54 -1.56 -1.84
CA VAL A 78 -26.75 -0.74 -3.05
C VAL A 78 -27.58 -1.49 -4.13
N GLY A 79 -28.08 -2.68 -3.78
CA GLY A 79 -29.03 -3.48 -4.55
C GLY A 79 -28.42 -4.49 -5.52
N ILE A 80 -27.11 -4.73 -5.44
CA ILE A 80 -26.41 -5.72 -6.27
C ILE A 80 -26.64 -7.13 -5.70
N ARG A 81 -27.01 -8.07 -6.58
CA ARG A 81 -27.34 -9.45 -6.17
C ARG A 81 -26.44 -10.49 -6.80
N VAL A 82 -25.94 -10.24 -8.00
CA VAL A 82 -25.09 -11.18 -8.72
C VAL A 82 -23.64 -10.88 -8.41
N MET A 83 -23.09 -11.59 -7.42
CA MET A 83 -21.71 -11.44 -6.98
C MET A 83 -21.06 -12.80 -6.80
N LYS A 84 -19.75 -12.87 -7.06
CA LYS A 84 -18.94 -14.06 -6.84
C LYS A 84 -17.59 -13.65 -6.27
N ILE A 85 -17.05 -14.47 -5.37
CA ILE A 85 -15.67 -14.31 -4.91
C ILE A 85 -14.78 -15.03 -5.92
N ASP A 86 -13.83 -14.30 -6.50
CA ASP A 86 -12.90 -14.82 -7.50
C ASP A 86 -11.45 -14.49 -7.14
N LEU A 87 -10.53 -15.30 -7.66
CA LEU A 87 -9.10 -15.15 -7.46
C LEU A 87 -8.54 -14.13 -8.46
N PHE A 88 -7.82 -13.14 -7.96
CA PHE A 88 -7.07 -12.20 -8.78
C PHE A 88 -5.69 -12.80 -9.10
N GLU A 89 -5.42 -13.04 -10.39
CA GLU A 89 -4.21 -13.72 -10.84
C GLU A 89 -3.38 -12.80 -11.73
N TYR A 90 -2.06 -12.77 -11.54
CA TYR A 90 -1.13 -12.19 -12.49
C TYR A 90 -0.69 -13.24 -13.52
N PRO A 91 -0.98 -13.05 -14.81
CA PRO A 91 -0.47 -13.92 -15.84
C PRO A 91 1.01 -13.59 -16.11
N MET A 92 1.91 -14.45 -15.65
CA MET A 92 3.33 -14.34 -15.98
C MET A 92 3.65 -15.22 -17.19
N GLN A 93 4.05 -14.57 -18.29
CA GLN A 93 4.58 -15.27 -19.46
C GLN A 93 6.10 -15.34 -19.32
N LEU A 94 6.62 -16.52 -19.01
CA LEU A 94 8.05 -16.77 -19.04
C LEU A 94 8.46 -17.07 -20.49
N SER A 95 9.40 -16.30 -21.02
CA SER A 95 10.00 -16.53 -22.34
C SER A 95 10.92 -17.75 -22.28
N SER A 96 10.32 -18.94 -22.33
CA SER A 96 10.98 -20.24 -22.52
C SER A 96 10.45 -20.87 -23.81
N PRO A 97 11.23 -21.69 -24.54
CA PRO A 97 10.78 -22.34 -25.78
C PRO A 97 9.51 -23.19 -25.61
N LYS A 98 9.13 -23.54 -24.38
CA LYS A 98 7.78 -23.98 -24.03
C LYS A 98 7.09 -22.85 -23.29
N GLN A 99 6.01 -22.30 -23.86
CA GLN A 99 5.18 -21.28 -23.22
C GLN A 99 4.51 -21.85 -21.95
N ILE A 100 5.21 -21.83 -20.82
CA ILE A 100 4.63 -22.09 -19.52
C ILE A 100 3.97 -20.79 -19.07
N ARG A 101 2.63 -20.77 -19.08
CA ARG A 101 1.85 -19.69 -18.50
C ARG A 101 1.73 -19.93 -17.00
N LEU A 102 2.60 -19.29 -16.23
CA LEU A 102 2.50 -19.31 -14.77
C LEU A 102 1.44 -18.30 -14.35
N ARG A 103 0.49 -18.70 -13.50
CA ARG A 103 -0.49 -17.79 -12.90
C ARG A 103 -0.14 -17.59 -11.43
N ILE A 104 0.17 -16.36 -11.06
CA ILE A 104 0.54 -16.02 -9.68
C ILE A 104 -0.72 -15.47 -9.00
N PRO A 105 -1.26 -16.12 -7.95
CA PRO A 105 -2.34 -15.54 -7.17
C PRO A 105 -1.84 -14.25 -6.51
N LEU A 106 -2.46 -13.13 -6.85
CA LEU A 106 -2.16 -11.83 -6.25
C LEU A 106 -3.12 -11.50 -5.11
N GLY A 107 -4.34 -12.05 -5.13
CA GLY A 107 -5.34 -11.79 -4.11
C GLY A 107 -6.68 -12.42 -4.45
N VAL A 108 -7.69 -12.02 -3.69
CA VAL A 108 -9.09 -12.42 -3.85
C VAL A 108 -9.90 -11.13 -3.98
N GLY A 109 -10.99 -11.14 -4.73
CA GLY A 109 -11.91 -10.01 -4.84
C GLY A 109 -13.31 -10.45 -5.20
N ILE A 110 -14.25 -9.51 -5.14
CA ILE A 110 -15.64 -9.75 -5.57
C ILE A 110 -15.82 -9.33 -7.02
N THR A 111 -16.19 -10.32 -7.85
CA THR A 111 -16.66 -10.10 -9.21
C THR A 111 -18.15 -9.83 -9.23
N ILE A 112 -18.55 -8.78 -9.96
CA ILE A 112 -19.94 -8.34 -10.08
C ILE A 112 -20.53 -8.78 -11.43
N GLY A 113 -21.53 -9.64 -11.40
CA GLY A 113 -22.11 -10.23 -12.62
C GLY A 113 -23.07 -9.31 -13.39
N GLU A 114 -23.33 -8.10 -12.89
CA GLU A 114 -24.25 -7.13 -13.50
C GLU A 114 -23.60 -5.75 -13.69
N PRO A 115 -23.97 -4.98 -14.74
CA PRO A 115 -23.45 -3.63 -14.92
C PRO A 115 -23.91 -2.68 -13.81
N ILE A 116 -23.01 -1.84 -13.32
CA ILE A 116 -23.26 -0.90 -12.23
C ILE A 116 -22.93 0.53 -12.64
N THR A 117 -23.67 1.50 -12.13
CA THR A 117 -23.32 2.91 -12.34
C THR A 117 -22.06 3.26 -11.56
N ARG A 118 -21.28 4.21 -12.07
CA ARG A 118 -20.07 4.73 -11.40
C ARG A 118 -20.31 5.04 -9.93
N ASN A 119 -21.37 5.77 -9.59
CA ASN A 119 -21.63 6.19 -8.22
C ASN A 119 -21.92 5.01 -7.28
N LYS A 120 -22.59 3.96 -7.77
CA LYS A 120 -22.81 2.73 -6.99
C LYS A 120 -21.48 2.04 -6.70
N ASN A 121 -20.60 1.94 -7.70
CA ASN A 121 -19.27 1.35 -7.53
C ASN A 121 -18.41 2.17 -6.55
N LEU A 122 -18.37 3.50 -6.70
CA LEU A 122 -17.61 4.38 -5.81
C LEU A 122 -18.07 4.27 -4.33
N ALA A 123 -19.37 4.09 -4.09
CA ALA A 123 -19.91 3.97 -2.74
C ALA A 123 -19.45 2.70 -2.01
N THR A 124 -19.09 1.65 -2.74
CA THR A 124 -18.69 0.36 -2.14
C THR A 124 -17.19 0.27 -1.91
N LEU A 125 -16.38 0.84 -2.80
CA LEU A 125 -14.92 0.69 -2.81
C LEU A 125 -14.22 1.12 -1.51
N LEU A 126 -14.65 2.21 -0.87
CA LEU A 126 -13.93 2.73 0.31
C LEU A 126 -14.43 2.15 1.64
N SER A 127 -15.46 1.30 1.62
CA SER A 127 -16.03 0.76 2.87
C SER A 127 -15.03 -0.01 3.73
N PRO A 128 -14.10 -0.83 3.17
CA PRO A 128 -13.12 -1.55 3.98
C PRO A 128 -12.10 -0.68 4.70
N LEU A 129 -11.86 0.57 4.28
CA LEU A 129 -10.91 1.47 4.96
C LEU A 129 -11.30 1.72 6.43
N ALA A 130 -12.59 1.64 6.76
CA ALA A 130 -13.08 1.84 8.12
C ALA A 130 -12.71 0.69 9.08
N LEU A 131 -12.40 -0.50 8.56
CA LEU A 131 -12.06 -1.67 9.38
C LEU A 131 -10.74 -1.46 10.12
N SER A 132 -9.73 -0.86 9.48
CA SER A 132 -8.40 -0.68 10.09
C SER A 132 -8.42 0.13 11.38
N PRO A 133 -8.99 1.35 11.45
CA PRO A 133 -9.09 2.08 12.72
C PRO A 133 -9.98 1.38 13.73
N ALA A 134 -11.07 0.73 13.31
CA ALA A 134 -11.94 -0.02 14.22
C ALA A 134 -11.21 -1.19 14.90
N LEU A 135 -10.44 -1.97 14.13
CA LEU A 135 -9.64 -3.07 14.66
C LEU A 135 -8.54 -2.57 15.61
N LEU A 136 -7.92 -1.43 15.33
CA LEU A 136 -6.94 -0.81 16.24
C LEU A 136 -7.59 -0.31 17.54
N LEU A 137 -8.81 0.21 17.50
CA LEU A 137 -9.55 0.63 18.69
C LEU A 137 -10.00 -0.57 19.54
N LEU A 138 -10.25 -1.72 18.92
CA LEU A 138 -10.65 -2.96 19.62
C LEU A 138 -9.46 -3.72 20.22
N ALA A 139 -8.29 -3.66 19.59
CA ALA A 139 -7.11 -4.42 20.01
C ALA A 139 -6.69 -4.24 21.48
N PRO A 140 -6.74 -3.04 22.11
CA PRO A 140 -6.40 -2.85 23.51
C PRO A 140 -7.32 -3.59 24.49
N HIS A 141 -8.53 -3.96 24.05
CA HIS A 141 -9.51 -4.66 24.88
C HIS A 141 -9.38 -6.19 24.80
N MET A 142 -8.38 -6.69 24.07
CA MET A 142 -8.10 -8.11 23.89
C MET A 142 -6.73 -8.45 24.45
N ASP A 143 -6.57 -9.69 24.90
CA ASP A 143 -5.31 -10.19 25.44
C ASP A 143 -4.67 -11.26 24.55
N GLY A 144 -3.35 -11.42 24.71
CA GLY A 144 -2.57 -12.49 24.08
C GLY A 144 -2.59 -12.46 22.55
N LEU A 145 -2.72 -13.64 21.94
CA LEU A 145 -2.68 -13.85 20.48
C LEU A 145 -3.73 -13.00 19.74
N LEU A 146 -4.92 -12.83 20.32
CA LEU A 146 -6.03 -12.13 19.67
C LEU A 146 -5.70 -10.65 19.45
N ARG A 147 -5.03 -10.01 20.40
CA ARG A 147 -4.54 -8.63 20.24
C ARG A 147 -3.61 -8.50 19.04
N GLY A 148 -2.62 -9.40 18.94
CA GLY A 148 -1.67 -9.41 17.81
C GLY A 148 -2.36 -9.66 16.46
N VAL A 149 -3.33 -10.58 16.43
CA VAL A 149 -4.15 -10.86 15.24
C VAL A 149 -4.95 -9.62 14.82
N LEU A 150 -5.57 -8.87 15.74
CA LEU A 150 -6.33 -7.66 15.41
C LEU A 150 -5.44 -6.54 14.87
N VAL A 151 -4.26 -6.32 15.47
CA VAL A 151 -3.30 -5.31 14.98
C VAL A 151 -2.79 -5.68 13.58
N ASN A 152 -2.43 -6.95 13.36
CA ASN A 152 -2.01 -7.44 12.05
C ASN A 152 -3.15 -7.37 11.02
N ALA A 153 -4.37 -7.73 11.40
CA ALA A 153 -5.53 -7.66 10.50
C ALA A 153 -5.86 -6.22 10.11
N SER A 154 -5.70 -5.27 11.03
CA SER A 154 -5.81 -3.84 10.73
C SER A 154 -4.78 -3.41 9.67
N HIS A 155 -3.52 -3.83 9.84
CA HIS A 155 -2.45 -3.52 8.91
C HIS A 155 -2.68 -4.16 7.53
N PHE A 156 -2.97 -5.45 7.49
CA PHE A 156 -3.26 -6.13 6.22
C PHE A 156 -4.47 -5.54 5.51
N ASN A 157 -5.54 -5.20 6.24
CA ASN A 157 -6.71 -4.57 5.64
C ASN A 157 -6.36 -3.23 4.99
N ILE A 158 -5.56 -2.37 5.65
CA ILE A 158 -5.22 -1.06 5.08
C ILE A 158 -4.36 -1.20 3.82
N LEU A 159 -3.51 -2.22 3.75
CA LEU A 159 -2.71 -2.53 2.57
C LEU A 159 -3.59 -3.06 1.44
N SER A 160 -4.55 -3.94 1.75
CA SER A 160 -5.51 -4.49 0.78
C SER A 160 -6.38 -3.42 0.14
N CYS A 161 -6.70 -2.33 0.87
CA CYS A 161 -7.44 -1.17 0.33
C CYS A 161 -6.67 -0.40 -0.77
N SER A 162 -5.42 -0.76 -1.07
CA SER A 162 -4.64 -0.13 -2.14
C SER A 162 -5.25 -0.30 -3.53
N GLY A 163 -5.80 -1.49 -3.82
CA GLY A 163 -6.54 -1.78 -5.04
C GLY A 163 -7.81 -0.92 -5.12
N ASP A 164 -8.58 -0.91 -4.04
CA ASP A 164 -9.83 -0.15 -3.92
C ASP A 164 -9.63 1.33 -4.14
N LEU A 165 -8.62 1.92 -3.48
CA LEU A 165 -8.34 3.34 -3.58
C LEU A 165 -7.81 3.72 -4.97
N THR A 166 -6.98 2.85 -5.57
CA THR A 166 -6.52 3.02 -6.96
C THR A 166 -7.71 3.02 -7.91
N LEU A 167 -8.63 2.06 -7.76
CA LEU A 167 -9.82 1.96 -8.60
C LEU A 167 -10.77 3.13 -8.35
N PHE A 168 -10.96 3.55 -7.09
CA PHE A 168 -11.77 4.69 -6.71
C PHE A 168 -11.27 5.97 -7.39
N LEU A 169 -9.96 6.23 -7.37
CA LEU A 169 -9.36 7.37 -8.07
C LEU A 169 -9.55 7.30 -9.59
N LEU A 170 -9.41 6.13 -10.19
CA LEU A 170 -9.67 5.92 -11.62
C LEU A 170 -11.13 6.21 -11.97
N LEU A 171 -12.08 5.66 -11.21
CA LEU A 171 -13.51 5.86 -11.42
C LEU A 171 -13.95 7.29 -11.08
N LEU A 172 -13.26 7.99 -10.18
CA LEU A 172 -13.53 9.40 -9.94
C LEU A 172 -13.26 10.27 -11.17
N SER A 173 -12.29 9.86 -11.99
CA SER A 173 -11.88 10.57 -13.21
C SER A 173 -12.78 10.32 -14.43
N THR A 174 -13.76 9.41 -14.33
CA THR A 174 -14.73 9.11 -15.41
C THR A 174 -15.97 10.00 -15.31
N ASN A 175 -16.83 9.98 -16.34
CA ASN A 175 -18.10 10.72 -16.32
C ASN A 175 -19.04 10.20 -15.23
N ARG A 176 -19.91 11.07 -14.68
CA ARG A 176 -20.88 10.68 -13.64
C ARG A 176 -21.85 9.59 -14.10
N ASP A 177 -22.21 9.62 -15.38
CA ASP A 177 -23.14 8.68 -16.00
C ASP A 177 -22.45 7.42 -16.54
N ALA A 178 -21.16 7.23 -16.24
CA ALA A 178 -20.43 6.06 -16.69
C ALA A 178 -21.01 4.77 -16.09
N ILE A 179 -21.11 3.75 -16.93
CA ILE A 179 -21.54 2.41 -16.55
C ILE A 179 -20.30 1.52 -16.52
N ILE A 180 -20.13 0.78 -15.44
CA ILE A 180 -19.00 -0.10 -15.19
C ILE A 180 -19.50 -1.53 -15.27
N ARG A 181 -18.88 -2.33 -16.12
CA ARG A 181 -19.08 -3.77 -16.16
C ARG A 181 -17.80 -4.45 -15.71
N ASP A 182 -17.95 -5.37 -14.78
CA ASP A 182 -16.86 -6.24 -14.38
C ASP A 182 -16.75 -7.42 -15.36
N GLU A 183 -15.56 -7.59 -15.92
CA GLU A 183 -15.20 -8.66 -16.84
C GLU A 183 -14.16 -9.60 -16.19
N GLY A 184 -14.18 -9.69 -14.86
CA GLY A 184 -13.28 -10.49 -14.04
C GLY A 184 -11.98 -9.74 -13.73
N GLN A 185 -10.94 -9.93 -14.54
CA GLN A 185 -9.65 -9.25 -14.32
C GLN A 185 -9.57 -7.86 -14.98
N ALA A 186 -10.66 -7.43 -15.58
CA ALA A 186 -10.77 -6.16 -16.26
C ALA A 186 -12.11 -5.51 -15.96
N LEU A 187 -12.10 -4.18 -15.99
CA LEU A 187 -13.29 -3.36 -15.84
C LEU A 187 -13.56 -2.63 -17.14
N ALA A 188 -14.70 -2.93 -17.76
CA ALA A 188 -15.18 -2.21 -18.93
C ALA A 188 -15.95 -0.96 -18.48
N VAL A 189 -15.50 0.21 -18.93
CA VAL A 189 -16.07 1.52 -18.62
C VAL A 189 -16.75 2.07 -19.87
N TYR A 190 -18.07 2.27 -19.79
CA TYR A 190 -18.89 2.81 -20.87
C TYR A 190 -19.24 4.28 -20.58
N GLY A 191 -19.09 5.15 -21.57
CA GLY A 191 -19.55 6.56 -21.51
C GLY A 191 -18.42 7.59 -21.53
N LYS A 192 -17.26 7.30 -20.90
CA LYS A 192 -15.97 7.99 -21.12
C LYS A 192 -14.88 7.35 -20.29
N CYS A 193 -13.73 7.12 -20.91
CA CYS A 193 -12.56 6.55 -20.26
C CYS A 193 -11.86 7.51 -19.30
N PRO A 194 -11.17 7.00 -18.28
CA PRO A 194 -10.22 7.79 -17.50
C PRO A 194 -9.25 8.55 -18.44
N PRO A 195 -8.99 9.84 -18.20
CA PRO A 195 -8.06 10.59 -19.03
C PRO A 195 -6.68 9.94 -19.08
N ALA A 196 -6.11 9.77 -20.26
CA ALA A 196 -4.80 9.12 -20.44
C ALA A 196 -3.65 9.84 -19.70
N LEU A 197 -3.77 11.15 -19.48
CA LEU A 197 -2.80 11.88 -18.65
C LEU A 197 -2.93 11.48 -17.17
N PHE A 198 -4.16 11.38 -16.65
CA PHE A 198 -4.42 11.00 -15.27
C PHE A 198 -3.91 9.59 -14.96
N THR A 199 -4.21 8.62 -15.83
CA THR A 199 -3.76 7.23 -15.64
C THR A 199 -2.24 7.12 -15.64
N ARG A 200 -1.56 7.88 -16.51
CA ARG A 200 -0.08 7.95 -16.53
C ARG A 200 0.49 8.55 -15.25
N LEU A 201 -0.07 9.67 -14.80
CA LEU A 201 0.38 10.32 -13.56
C LEU A 201 0.18 9.40 -12.36
N LEU A 202 -1.00 8.79 -12.22
CA LEU A 202 -1.30 7.86 -11.13
C LEU A 202 -0.30 6.70 -11.06
N ARG A 203 0.00 6.06 -12.20
CA ARG A 203 0.98 4.97 -12.27
C ARG A 203 2.41 5.44 -12.00
N SER A 204 2.79 6.63 -12.47
CA SER A 204 4.10 7.21 -12.20
C SER A 204 4.31 7.54 -10.72
N LEU A 205 3.28 8.13 -10.08
CA LEU A 205 3.28 8.43 -8.65
C LEU A 205 3.29 7.14 -7.82
N GLY A 206 2.56 6.12 -8.28
CA GLY A 206 2.61 4.78 -7.72
C GLY A 206 4.02 4.21 -7.67
N ALA A 207 4.72 4.23 -8.80
CA ALA A 207 6.09 3.76 -8.89
C ALA A 207 7.03 4.56 -7.96
N SER A 208 6.89 5.89 -7.88
CA SER A 208 7.64 6.71 -6.93
C SER A 208 7.34 6.33 -5.48
N GLY A 209 6.05 6.15 -5.13
CA GLY A 209 5.60 5.78 -3.79
C GLY A 209 6.13 4.42 -3.35
N ALA A 210 6.19 3.44 -4.27
CA ALA A 210 6.76 2.12 -4.00
C ALA A 210 8.25 2.21 -3.65
N VAL A 211 9.01 3.07 -4.34
CA VAL A 211 10.43 3.34 -4.00
C VAL A 211 10.56 4.00 -2.63
N LEU A 212 9.74 5.01 -2.33
CA LEU A 212 9.76 5.65 -1.02
C LEU A 212 9.51 4.63 0.10
N PHE A 213 8.51 3.76 -0.05
CA PHE A 213 8.24 2.71 0.92
C PHE A 213 9.38 1.71 1.05
N LEU A 214 9.93 1.23 -0.07
CA LEU A 214 11.09 0.33 -0.04
C LEU A 214 12.23 0.98 0.74
N MET A 215 12.54 2.25 0.48
CA MET A 215 13.63 2.95 1.14
C MET A 215 13.34 3.16 2.64
N PHE A 216 12.17 3.70 3.00
CA PHE A 216 11.89 4.07 4.40
C PHE A 216 11.46 2.90 5.29
N ILE A 217 10.76 1.89 4.75
CA ILE A 217 10.19 0.79 5.54
C ILE A 217 11.07 -0.46 5.47
N VAL A 218 11.81 -0.67 4.37
CA VAL A 218 12.70 -1.83 4.24
C VAL A 218 14.15 -1.44 4.46
N VAL A 219 14.69 -0.52 3.65
CA VAL A 219 16.12 -0.21 3.68
C VAL A 219 16.52 0.51 4.97
N PHE A 220 15.76 1.51 5.41
CA PHE A 220 16.11 2.32 6.57
C PHE A 220 16.21 1.52 7.88
N PRO A 221 15.26 0.63 8.24
CA PRO A 221 15.42 -0.23 9.42
C PRO A 221 16.67 -1.11 9.37
N HIS A 222 17.01 -1.66 8.20
CA HIS A 222 18.24 -2.45 8.05
C HIS A 222 19.50 -1.61 8.25
N LEU A 223 19.49 -0.37 7.75
CA LEU A 223 20.58 0.59 8.00
C LEU A 223 20.67 0.93 9.49
N VAL A 224 19.54 1.10 10.19
CA VAL A 224 19.51 1.33 11.65
C VAL A 224 20.16 0.18 12.39
N THR A 225 19.81 -1.06 12.07
CA THR A 225 20.42 -2.25 12.66
C THR A 225 21.93 -2.31 12.38
N ALA A 226 22.35 -2.07 11.15
CA ALA A 226 23.76 -2.04 10.78
C ALA A 226 24.54 -0.95 11.54
N THR A 227 23.94 0.25 11.67
CA THR A 227 24.53 1.37 12.42
C THR A 227 24.68 1.02 13.90
N TRP A 228 23.64 0.43 14.51
CA TRP A 228 23.69 -0.01 15.90
C TRP A 228 24.79 -1.05 16.12
N LEU A 229 24.86 -2.09 15.28
CA LEU A 229 25.90 -3.12 15.36
C LEU A 229 27.30 -2.51 15.22
N SER A 230 27.48 -1.57 14.29
CA SER A 230 28.77 -0.92 14.03
C SER A 230 29.22 0.07 15.12
N LYS A 231 28.27 0.74 15.80
CA LYS A 231 28.57 1.84 16.73
C LYS A 231 28.30 1.53 18.20
N SER A 232 27.73 0.36 18.51
CA SER A 232 27.31 -0.02 19.87
C SER A 232 28.45 0.08 20.90
N GLU A 233 29.61 -0.51 20.64
CA GLU A 233 30.75 -0.46 21.56
C GLU A 233 31.30 0.96 21.75
N GLN A 234 31.42 1.71 20.65
CA GLN A 234 31.87 3.11 20.67
C GLN A 234 30.92 3.97 21.52
N VAL A 235 29.61 3.80 21.35
CA VAL A 235 28.58 4.51 22.10
C VAL A 235 28.64 4.13 23.59
N ILE A 236 28.74 2.84 23.92
CA ILE A 236 28.82 2.38 25.33
C ILE A 236 30.03 2.99 26.03
N ASN A 237 31.19 2.99 25.37
CA ASN A 237 32.42 3.56 25.93
C ASN A 237 32.33 5.08 26.10
N ALA A 238 31.80 5.79 25.10
CA ALA A 238 31.60 7.24 25.19
C ALA A 238 30.58 7.62 26.25
N VAL A 239 29.48 6.88 26.38
CA VAL A 239 28.44 7.08 27.41
C VAL A 239 29.05 6.96 28.81
N ARG A 240 29.92 5.96 29.07
CA ARG A 240 30.60 5.80 30.37
C ARG A 240 31.49 6.98 30.76
N GLN A 241 32.02 7.71 29.78
CA GLN A 241 32.94 8.83 29.97
C GLN A 241 32.26 10.20 29.84
N ALA A 242 31.01 10.23 29.38
CA ALA A 242 30.28 11.45 29.12
C ALA A 242 29.81 12.14 30.40
N HIS A 243 29.70 13.46 30.34
CA HIS A 243 29.13 14.25 31.42
C HIS A 243 27.60 14.03 31.47
N ALA A 244 27.00 14.29 32.63
CA ALA A 244 25.54 14.25 32.75
C ALA A 244 24.87 15.29 31.83
N ASN A 245 23.72 14.94 31.27
CA ASN A 245 22.88 15.82 30.44
C ASN A 245 23.53 16.29 29.13
N THR A 246 24.40 15.47 28.53
CA THR A 246 24.92 15.69 27.18
C THR A 246 24.19 14.87 26.13
N THR A 247 24.06 15.45 24.94
CA THR A 247 23.63 14.75 23.72
C THR A 247 24.85 14.52 22.82
N LEU A 248 25.04 13.27 22.40
CA LEU A 248 26.07 12.88 21.43
C LEU A 248 25.42 12.58 20.08
N TYR A 249 26.09 12.98 19.00
CA TYR A 249 25.66 12.70 17.63
C TYR A 249 26.72 11.89 16.92
N TYR A 250 26.31 10.79 16.30
CA TYR A 250 27.15 9.94 15.47
C TYR A 250 26.56 9.91 14.07
N ASP A 251 27.35 10.36 13.10
CA ASP A 251 27.00 10.22 11.70
C ASP A 251 27.52 8.88 11.16
N TYR A 252 26.64 8.16 10.47
CA TYR A 252 26.98 6.94 9.76
C TYR A 252 26.94 7.22 8.25
N TYR A 253 28.06 7.77 7.75
CA TYR A 253 28.28 8.09 6.34
C TYR A 253 27.21 8.99 5.70
N GLY A 254 26.59 9.90 6.46
CA GLY A 254 25.47 10.72 6.02
C GLY A 254 24.16 9.96 5.80
N LEU A 255 24.12 8.64 6.04
CA LEU A 255 22.95 7.79 5.85
C LEU A 255 22.05 7.77 7.08
N ILE A 256 22.64 7.73 8.27
CA ILE A 256 21.92 7.72 9.55
C ILE A 256 22.62 8.66 10.52
N THR A 257 21.81 9.49 11.18
CA THR A 257 22.23 10.22 12.36
C THR A 257 21.75 9.48 13.60
N LEU A 258 22.67 8.91 14.37
CA LEU A 258 22.41 8.37 15.69
C LEU A 258 22.57 9.48 16.73
N ARG A 259 21.48 9.82 17.41
CA ARG A 259 21.46 10.72 18.57
C ARG A 259 21.38 9.90 19.84
N VAL A 260 22.29 10.16 20.77
CA VAL A 260 22.35 9.55 22.10
C VAL A 260 22.15 10.64 23.14
N ASP A 261 21.00 10.62 23.81
CA ASP A 261 20.71 11.52 24.92
C ASP A 261 21.06 10.83 26.24
N ILE A 262 21.95 11.44 27.04
CA ILE A 262 22.44 10.89 28.31
C ILE A 262 21.90 11.73 29.45
N TRP A 263 21.30 11.11 30.46
CA TRP A 263 20.83 11.81 31.66
C TRP A 263 21.39 11.20 32.94
N ARG A 264 21.57 12.04 33.94
CA ARG A 264 21.90 11.63 35.30
C ARG A 264 21.06 12.41 36.28
N THR A 265 20.29 11.69 37.08
CA THR A 265 19.57 12.23 38.22
C THR A 265 20.24 11.72 39.51
N PRO A 266 19.94 12.29 40.68
CA PRO A 266 20.46 11.78 41.95
C PRO A 266 20.14 10.30 42.21
N SER A 267 19.07 9.76 41.61
CA SER A 267 18.60 8.39 41.80
C SER A 267 18.78 7.49 40.58
N SER A 268 19.16 8.00 39.40
CA SER A 268 19.27 7.19 38.18
C SER A 268 20.27 7.72 37.17
N TYR A 269 20.80 6.80 36.36
CA TYR A 269 21.64 7.09 35.21
C TYR A 269 21.12 6.31 34.01
N GLY A 270 21.04 6.94 32.85
CA GLY A 270 20.54 6.29 31.65
C GLY A 270 20.91 7.02 30.36
N PHE A 271 20.73 6.34 29.25
CA PHE A 271 20.86 6.92 27.92
C PHE A 271 19.78 6.38 26.98
N LYS A 272 19.42 7.18 25.98
CA LYS A 272 18.43 6.83 24.96
C LYS A 272 19.02 7.06 23.58
N ASN A 273 18.89 6.05 22.74
CA ASN A 273 19.27 6.13 21.33
C ASN A 273 18.04 6.53 20.49
N SER A 274 18.25 7.42 19.55
CA SER A 274 17.28 7.75 18.50
C SER A 274 17.99 7.80 17.16
N TYR A 275 17.34 7.29 16.11
CA TYR A 275 17.89 7.22 14.78
C TYR A 275 17.07 8.09 13.85
N GLN A 276 17.74 8.89 13.05
CA GLN A 276 17.11 9.75 12.05
C GLN A 276 17.74 9.48 10.68
N PRO A 277 16.95 9.52 9.60
CA PRO A 277 17.49 9.45 8.25
C PRO A 277 18.42 10.63 8.00
N GLY A 278 19.66 10.32 7.62
CA GLY A 278 20.67 11.33 7.32
C GLY A 278 20.44 12.00 5.95
N PRO A 279 21.10 13.14 5.67
CA PRO A 279 20.90 13.90 4.44
C PRO A 279 21.17 13.09 3.16
N LEU A 280 22.17 12.21 3.15
CA LEU A 280 22.51 11.40 1.99
C LEU A 280 21.43 10.34 1.73
N PHE A 281 20.90 9.71 2.79
CA PHE A 281 19.80 8.75 2.67
C PHE A 281 18.55 9.43 2.12
N LEU A 282 18.16 10.60 2.65
CA LEU A 282 17.01 11.35 2.18
C LEU A 282 17.18 11.77 0.71
N THR A 283 18.32 12.34 0.37
CA THR A 283 18.61 12.79 -1.01
C THR A 283 18.54 11.62 -1.99
N THR A 284 19.18 10.50 -1.67
CA THR A 284 19.17 9.29 -2.50
C THR A 284 17.75 8.73 -2.65
N THR A 285 17.01 8.66 -1.55
CA THR A 285 15.63 8.16 -1.54
C THR A 285 14.71 8.99 -2.42
N PHE A 286 14.72 10.32 -2.25
CA PHE A 286 13.87 11.20 -3.05
C PHE A 286 14.32 11.28 -4.51
N ALA A 287 15.63 11.29 -4.79
CA ALA A 287 16.15 11.26 -6.15
C ALA A 287 15.77 9.97 -6.87
N ALA A 288 15.90 8.81 -6.22
CA ALA A 288 15.51 7.52 -6.78
C ALA A 288 14.01 7.45 -7.04
N ALA A 289 13.17 7.88 -6.08
CA ALA A 289 11.72 7.92 -6.25
C ALA A 289 11.31 8.81 -7.44
N LEU A 290 11.88 10.01 -7.53
CA LEU A 290 11.63 10.94 -8.64
C LEU A 290 12.09 10.34 -9.98
N ALA A 291 13.29 9.76 -10.03
CA ALA A 291 13.84 9.16 -11.24
C ALA A 291 12.97 8.01 -11.76
N VAL A 292 12.52 7.12 -10.87
CA VAL A 292 11.63 6.00 -11.22
C VAL A 292 10.27 6.51 -11.70
N GLY A 293 9.67 7.49 -11.03
CA GLY A 293 8.43 8.11 -11.47
C GLY A 293 8.54 8.74 -12.86
N ILE A 294 9.58 9.53 -13.10
CA ILE A 294 9.84 10.14 -14.42
C ILE A 294 10.07 9.08 -15.49
N ALA A 295 10.90 8.06 -15.20
CA ALA A 295 11.16 6.97 -16.13
C ALA A 295 9.87 6.24 -16.51
N ARG A 296 9.01 5.96 -15.52
CA ARG A 296 7.72 5.32 -15.75
C ARG A 296 6.79 6.20 -16.57
N TYR A 297 6.69 7.49 -16.27
CA TYR A 297 5.88 8.43 -17.05
C TYR A 297 6.33 8.51 -18.51
N ARG A 298 7.65 8.54 -18.77
CA ARG A 298 8.23 8.55 -20.11
C ARG A 298 7.92 7.27 -20.88
N ASP A 299 8.14 6.10 -20.28
CA ASP A 299 7.81 4.80 -20.88
C ASP A 299 6.34 4.73 -21.30
N LEU A 300 5.42 5.11 -20.41
CA LEU A 300 3.98 5.12 -20.71
C LEU A 300 3.62 6.11 -21.82
N SER A 301 4.27 7.26 -21.88
CA SER A 301 4.05 8.27 -22.92
C SER A 301 4.57 7.82 -24.29
N GLN A 302 5.72 7.14 -24.32
CA GLN A 302 6.28 6.57 -25.56
C GLN A 302 5.40 5.44 -26.10
N LYS A 303 4.88 4.57 -25.23
CA LYS A 303 3.96 3.49 -25.63
C LYS A 303 2.67 4.05 -26.25
N ALA A 304 2.12 5.13 -25.69
CA ALA A 304 0.95 5.80 -26.25
C ALA A 304 1.22 6.45 -27.62
N GLY A 305 2.41 7.03 -27.83
CA GLY A 305 2.79 7.63 -29.11
C GLY A 305 3.09 6.62 -30.22
N ARG A 306 3.47 5.38 -29.87
CA ARG A 306 3.68 4.29 -30.84
C ARG A 306 2.38 3.64 -31.32
N THR A 307 1.34 3.65 -30.50
CA THR A 307 0.01 3.12 -30.89
C THR A 307 -0.72 4.01 -31.89
N THR A 308 -0.39 5.30 -32.00
CA THR A 308 -0.96 6.22 -33.00
C THR A 308 -0.28 6.16 -34.37
N SER A 309 0.85 5.47 -34.51
CA SER A 309 1.59 5.35 -35.79
C SER A 309 1.40 4.01 -36.49
N LEU A 310 0.45 3.19 -36.03
CA LEU A 310 0.10 1.88 -36.58
C LEU A 310 -1.42 1.83 -36.84
N GLU A 311 -1.91 2.75 -37.67
CA GLU A 311 -3.15 2.57 -38.43
C GLU A 311 -2.76 2.53 -39.92
N PRO A 312 -2.84 1.37 -40.60
CA PRO A 312 -3.21 1.32 -42.00
C PRO A 312 -4.72 1.45 -42.20
#